data_AF-A0A023W524-F1
#
_entry.id   AF-A0A023W524-F1
#
_cell.length_a   1.000
_cell.length_b   1.000
_cell.length_c   1.000
_cell.angle_alpha   90.00
_cell.angle_beta   90.00
_cell.angle_gamma   90.00
#
_symmetry.space_group_name_H-M   'P 1'
#
loop_
_entity.id
_entity.type
_entity.pdbx_description
1 polymer ?
#
loop_
_entity_poly.entity_id
_entity_poly.type
_entity_poly.pdbx_seq_one_letter_code
_entity_poly.pdbx_strand_id
1 'polypeptide(L)'
;TQYATAAYTDNILEDFVYWGMEHVKDKYGSLAKQKPSVKLINDIGTDVAMYCLEQYELYPAVMETHFGGSQRATCISAAAGTSVAMATGNAQAGLSAWYLACNVHKEQMGRFG
;
A
#
# COMPACT_ATOMS: atom_id res chain seq x y z
N THR A 1 -15.99 5.46 14.39
CA THR A 1 -16.22 4.10 13.87
C THR A 1 -15.58 3.89 12.51
N GLN A 2 -15.91 4.68 11.48
CA GLN A 2 -15.55 4.37 10.09
C GLN A 2 -14.07 4.56 9.71
N TYR A 3 -13.28 5.30 10.51
CA TYR A 3 -11.82 5.31 10.35
C TYR A 3 -11.18 3.94 10.60
N ALA A 4 -11.76 3.15 11.51
CA ALA A 4 -11.25 1.81 11.80
C ALA A 4 -11.81 0.80 10.78
N THR A 5 -13.11 0.85 10.47
CA THR A 5 -13.76 -0.12 9.58
C THR A 5 -13.12 -0.16 8.20
N ALA A 6 -12.61 0.96 7.69
CA ALA A 6 -11.90 1.01 6.41
C ALA A 6 -10.75 0.00 6.28
N ALA A 7 -10.14 -0.41 7.41
CA ALA A 7 -9.05 -1.38 7.42
C ALA A 7 -9.50 -2.84 7.61
N TYR A 8 -10.81 -3.11 7.73
CA TYR A 8 -11.33 -4.46 7.95
C TYR A 8 -12.72 -4.73 7.33
N THR A 9 -13.21 -3.84 6.46
CA THR A 9 -14.48 -4.02 5.74
C THR A 9 -14.26 -3.96 4.23
N ASP A 10 -15.23 -4.50 3.49
CA ASP A 10 -15.35 -4.36 2.03
C ASP A 10 -14.21 -4.97 1.21
N ASN A 11 -13.28 -5.70 1.87
CA ASN A 11 -12.11 -6.35 1.28
C ASN A 11 -11.16 -5.41 0.53
N ILE A 12 -11.23 -4.10 0.77
CA ILE A 12 -10.44 -3.11 0.03
C ILE A 12 -8.96 -3.20 0.44
N LEU A 13 -8.68 -3.23 1.74
CA LEU A 13 -7.30 -3.41 2.22
C LEU A 13 -6.77 -4.79 1.86
N GLU A 14 -7.61 -5.82 1.96
CA GLU A 14 -7.27 -7.19 1.59
C GLU A 14 -6.81 -7.25 0.13
N ASP A 15 -7.57 -6.70 -0.82
CA ASP A 15 -7.20 -6.64 -2.24
C ASP A 15 -5.81 -6.04 -2.44
N PHE A 16 -5.57 -4.87 -1.83
CA PHE A 16 -4.31 -4.15 -1.97
C PHE A 16 -3.11 -4.93 -1.42
N VAL A 17 -3.28 -5.60 -0.27
CA VAL A 17 -2.23 -6.41 0.35
C VAL A 17 -1.98 -7.70 -0.45
N TYR A 18 -3.02 -8.34 -0.98
CA TYR A 18 -2.88 -9.53 -1.81
C TYR A 18 -2.17 -9.20 -3.13
N TRP A 19 -2.55 -8.11 -3.79
CA TRP A 19 -1.88 -7.62 -4.98
C TRP A 19 -0.40 -7.35 -4.71
N GLY A 20 -0.09 -6.63 -3.63
CA GLY A 20 1.29 -6.34 -3.25
C GLY A 20 2.11 -7.58 -2.90
N MET A 21 1.51 -8.58 -2.26
CA MET A 21 2.15 -9.87 -2.02
C MET A 21 2.44 -10.62 -3.33
N GLU A 22 1.49 -10.65 -4.26
CA GLU A 22 1.65 -11.30 -5.57
C GLU A 22 2.72 -10.59 -6.41
N HIS A 23 2.71 -9.26 -6.44
CA HIS A 23 3.75 -8.45 -7.09
C HIS A 23 5.16 -8.80 -6.58
N VAL A 24 5.30 -8.98 -5.27
CA VAL A 24 6.58 -9.42 -4.68
C VAL A 24 6.94 -10.85 -5.12
N LYS A 25 5.98 -11.77 -5.15
CA LYS A 25 6.21 -13.16 -5.60
C LYS A 25 6.60 -13.20 -7.07
N ASP A 26 5.95 -12.43 -7.93
CA ASP A 26 6.23 -12.40 -9.36
C ASP A 26 7.61 -11.80 -9.65
N LYS A 27 7.96 -10.72 -8.94
CA LYS A 27 9.24 -10.01 -9.14
C LYS A 27 10.45 -10.73 -8.54
N TYR A 28 10.28 -11.43 -7.41
CA TYR A 28 11.38 -12.01 -6.64
C TYR A 28 11.32 -13.52 -6.42
N GLY A 29 10.24 -14.19 -6.86
CA GLY A 29 10.02 -15.64 -6.73
C GLY A 29 9.86 -16.15 -5.30
N SER A 30 9.93 -15.28 -4.29
CA SER A 30 9.88 -15.66 -2.88
C SER A 30 9.61 -14.48 -1.97
N LEU A 31 8.99 -14.77 -0.84
CA LEU A 31 8.82 -13.83 0.28
C LEU A 31 10.00 -13.95 1.26
N ALA A 32 10.28 -12.86 1.97
CA ALA A 32 11.22 -12.74 3.08
C ALA A 32 12.68 -13.13 2.78
N LYS A 33 13.08 -13.13 1.50
CA LYS A 33 14.47 -13.44 1.08
C LYS A 33 15.26 -12.23 0.64
N GLN A 34 14.62 -11.10 0.39
CA GLN A 34 15.30 -9.92 -0.14
C GLN A 34 15.98 -9.13 0.97
N LYS A 35 17.20 -8.65 0.71
CA LYS A 35 17.88 -7.76 1.67
C LYS A 35 17.24 -6.38 1.62
N PRO A 36 16.95 -5.75 2.78
CA PRO A 36 16.48 -4.37 2.83
C PRO A 36 17.43 -3.43 2.09
N SER A 37 16.90 -2.64 1.15
CA SER A 37 17.62 -1.56 0.49
C SER A 37 16.67 -0.44 0.11
N VAL A 38 17.16 0.81 0.06
CA VAL A 38 16.35 1.98 -0.33
C VAL A 38 15.77 1.79 -1.73
N LYS A 39 16.53 1.21 -2.66
CA LYS A 39 16.04 0.90 -4.01
C LYS A 39 14.84 -0.04 -3.96
N LEU A 40 14.94 -1.16 -3.24
CA LEU A 40 13.85 -2.12 -3.13
C LEU A 40 12.60 -1.50 -2.47
N ILE A 41 12.81 -0.70 -1.41
CA ILE A 41 11.73 0.03 -0.73
C ILE A 41 11.04 0.99 -1.71
N ASN A 42 11.81 1.75 -2.48
CA ASN A 42 11.27 2.68 -3.47
C ASN A 42 10.53 1.95 -4.58
N ASP A 43 11.08 0.86 -5.11
CA ASP A 43 10.48 0.10 -6.20
C ASP A 43 9.13 -0.50 -5.76
N ILE A 44 9.13 -1.38 -4.76
CA ILE A 44 7.91 -2.08 -4.32
C ILE A 44 6.91 -1.10 -3.67
N GLY A 45 7.39 -0.19 -2.82
CA GLY A 45 6.53 0.74 -2.11
C GLY A 45 5.79 1.69 -3.05
N THR A 46 6.46 2.16 -4.11
CA THR A 46 5.83 3.01 -5.13
C THR A 46 4.87 2.19 -6.00
N ASP A 47 5.28 1.02 -6.50
CA ASP A 47 4.43 0.16 -7.34
C ASP A 47 3.10 -0.14 -6.65
N VAL A 48 3.14 -0.55 -5.38
CA VAL A 48 1.94 -0.86 -4.59
C VAL A 48 1.12 0.39 -4.28
N ALA A 49 1.76 1.52 -3.93
CA ALA A 49 1.04 2.75 -3.69
C ALA A 49 0.27 3.24 -4.94
N MET A 50 0.90 3.15 -6.11
CA MET A 50 0.28 3.53 -7.38
C MET A 50 -0.89 2.60 -7.72
N TYR A 51 -0.74 1.28 -7.59
CA TYR A 51 -1.86 0.34 -7.76
C TYR A 51 -3.06 0.71 -6.88
N CYS A 52 -2.85 0.95 -5.60
CA CYS A 52 -3.93 1.30 -4.67
C CYS A 52 -4.62 2.61 -5.05
N LEU A 53 -3.85 3.63 -5.47
CA LEU A 53 -4.37 4.91 -5.94
C LEU A 53 -5.22 4.74 -7.20
N GLU A 54 -4.73 3.96 -8.16
CA GLU A 54 -5.47 3.61 -9.38
C GLU A 54 -6.78 2.91 -9.08
N GLN A 55 -6.85 2.00 -8.08
CA GLN A 55 -8.11 1.36 -7.70
C GLN A 55 -9.16 2.37 -7.24
N TYR A 56 -8.76 3.39 -6.48
CA TYR A 56 -9.69 4.46 -6.09
C TYR A 56 -10.14 5.31 -7.29
N GLU A 57 -9.27 5.56 -8.27
CA GLU A 57 -9.61 6.35 -9.47
C GLU A 57 -10.48 5.58 -10.46
N LEU A 58 -10.17 4.31 -10.70
CA LEU A 58 -10.85 3.45 -11.67
C LEU A 58 -12.22 2.99 -11.17
N TYR A 59 -12.40 2.85 -9.85
CA TYR A 59 -13.63 2.38 -9.24
C TYR A 59 -14.22 3.42 -8.29
N PRO A 60 -15.07 4.35 -8.80
CA PRO A 60 -15.65 5.42 -7.98
C PRO A 60 -16.38 4.95 -6.73
N ALA A 61 -17.01 3.77 -6.77
CA ALA A 61 -17.68 3.18 -5.60
C ALA A 61 -16.70 2.82 -4.46
N VAL A 62 -15.45 2.47 -4.79
CA VAL A 62 -14.39 2.23 -3.79
C VAL A 62 -13.97 3.56 -3.15
N MET A 63 -13.83 4.62 -3.96
CA MET A 63 -13.56 5.97 -3.46
C MET A 63 -14.72 6.52 -2.61
N GLU A 64 -15.96 6.19 -2.94
CA GLU A 64 -17.14 6.57 -2.14
C GLU A 64 -17.20 5.79 -0.81
N THR A 65 -16.86 4.50 -0.82
CA THR A 65 -16.78 3.67 0.39
C THR A 65 -15.73 4.21 1.35
N HIS A 66 -14.54 4.55 0.84
CA HIS A 66 -13.51 5.27 1.59
C HIS A 66 -13.52 6.76 1.26
N PHE A 67 -14.64 7.42 1.57
CA PHE A 67 -14.85 8.85 1.27
C PHE A 67 -13.82 9.76 1.94
N GLY A 68 -13.36 9.43 3.15
CA GLY A 68 -12.32 10.16 3.85
C GLY A 68 -10.94 9.75 3.36
N GLY A 69 -10.07 10.68 3.01
CA GLY A 69 -8.74 10.28 2.52
C GLY A 69 -7.90 9.61 3.59
N SER A 70 -8.19 9.77 4.89
CA SER A 70 -7.42 9.12 5.96
C SER A 70 -7.69 7.62 5.94
N GLN A 71 -8.89 7.21 5.55
CA GLN A 71 -9.22 5.81 5.29
C GLN A 71 -8.38 5.28 4.12
N ARG A 72 -8.34 6.05 3.01
CA ARG A 72 -7.55 5.70 1.82
C ARG A 72 -6.05 5.64 2.13
N ALA A 73 -5.52 6.66 2.77
CA ALA A 73 -4.14 6.81 3.20
C ALA A 73 -3.71 5.64 4.09
N THR A 74 -4.52 5.27 5.08
CA THR A 74 -4.25 4.10 5.90
C THR A 74 -4.15 2.84 5.04
N CYS A 75 -5.09 2.61 4.12
CA CYS A 75 -5.08 1.39 3.31
C CYS A 75 -3.90 1.34 2.31
N ILE A 76 -3.62 2.46 1.62
CA ILE A 76 -2.51 2.57 0.66
C ILE A 76 -1.17 2.35 1.36
N SER A 77 -0.93 3.06 2.47
CA SER A 77 0.33 2.94 3.20
C SER A 77 0.48 1.58 3.90
N ALA A 78 -0.63 0.98 4.35
CA ALA A 78 -0.61 -0.37 4.92
C ALA A 78 -0.24 -1.41 3.87
N ALA A 79 -0.80 -1.34 2.67
CA ALA A 79 -0.46 -2.24 1.57
C ALA A 79 1.01 -2.10 1.15
N ALA A 80 1.50 -0.88 0.94
CA ALA A 80 2.89 -0.64 0.58
C ALA A 80 3.88 -1.12 1.66
N GLY A 81 3.58 -0.80 2.93
CA GLY A 81 4.40 -1.19 4.07
C GLY A 81 4.48 -2.70 4.26
N THR A 82 3.33 -3.38 4.22
CA THR A 82 3.26 -4.84 4.35
C THR A 82 3.91 -5.55 3.17
N SER A 83 3.79 -5.05 1.95
CA SER A 83 4.45 -5.62 0.77
C SER A 83 5.97 -5.60 0.87
N VAL A 84 6.55 -4.47 1.30
CA VAL A 84 8.00 -4.39 1.53
C VAL A 84 8.46 -5.24 2.71
N ALA A 85 7.66 -5.29 3.79
CA ALA A 85 7.93 -6.18 4.91
C ALA A 85 7.89 -7.65 4.47
N MET A 86 6.93 -8.04 3.62
CA MET A 86 6.82 -9.38 3.04
C MET A 86 7.99 -9.71 2.11
N ALA A 87 8.51 -8.75 1.34
CA ALA A 87 9.67 -8.98 0.48
C ALA A 87 10.95 -9.21 1.30
N THR A 88 11.12 -8.45 2.38
CA THR A 88 12.40 -8.34 3.10
C THR A 88 12.47 -9.12 4.40
N GLY A 89 11.33 -9.51 4.99
CA GLY A 89 11.27 -10.02 6.35
C GLY A 89 11.69 -8.99 7.41
N ASN A 90 11.66 -7.69 7.08
CA ASN A 90 12.16 -6.62 7.95
C ASN A 90 11.10 -5.51 8.14
N ALA A 91 10.64 -5.34 9.38
CA ALA A 91 9.61 -4.36 9.71
C ALA A 91 10.07 -2.90 9.52
N GLN A 92 11.36 -2.60 9.70
CA GLN A 92 11.89 -1.25 9.50
C GLN A 92 11.85 -0.84 8.03
N ALA A 93 12.15 -1.78 7.13
CA ALA A 93 12.00 -1.55 5.69
C ALA A 93 10.53 -1.31 5.31
N GLY A 94 9.61 -2.09 5.89
CA GLY A 94 8.17 -1.88 5.73
C GLY A 94 7.71 -0.51 6.23
N LEU A 95 8.22 -0.06 7.38
CA LEU A 95 7.92 1.27 7.91
C LEU A 95 8.43 2.39 7.01
N SER A 96 9.61 2.25 6.41
CA SER A 96 10.10 3.19 5.40
C SER A 96 9.17 3.25 4.18
N ALA A 97 8.64 2.11 3.73
CA ALA A 97 7.69 2.07 2.62
C ALA A 97 6.32 2.68 2.97
N TRP A 98 5.86 2.55 4.22
CA TRP A 98 4.66 3.24 4.71
C TRP A 98 4.78 4.76 4.53
N TYR A 99 5.89 5.34 4.98
CA TYR A 99 6.11 6.79 4.86
C TYR A 99 6.35 7.23 3.41
N LEU A 100 7.01 6.40 2.60
CA LEU A 100 7.11 6.64 1.16
C LEU A 100 5.72 6.72 0.52
N ALA A 101 4.83 5.77 0.81
CA ALA A 101 3.47 5.75 0.27
C ALA A 101 2.66 6.98 0.70
N CYS A 102 2.86 7.49 1.92
CA CYS A 102 2.25 8.76 2.34
C CYS A 102 2.68 9.93 1.44
N ASN A 103 3.96 10.01 1.09
CA ASN A 103 4.49 11.06 0.23
C ASN A 103 3.95 10.91 -1.21
N VAL A 104 3.98 9.70 -1.76
CA VAL A 104 3.45 9.41 -3.12
C VAL A 104 1.97 9.78 -3.20
N HIS A 105 1.14 9.35 -2.24
CA HIS A 105 -0.28 9.67 -2.22
C HIS A 105 -0.53 11.18 -2.18
N LYS A 106 0.15 11.90 -1.28
CA LYS A 106 0.01 13.34 -1.16
C LYS A 106 0.27 14.06 -2.49
N GLU A 107 1.37 13.72 -3.16
CA GLU A 107 1.77 14.40 -4.40
C GLU A 107 0.89 14.00 -5.58
N GLN A 108 0.47 12.72 -5.68
CA GLN A 108 -0.40 12.25 -6.77
C GLN A 108 -1.79 12.88 -6.71
N MET A 109 -2.40 12.95 -5.52
CA MET A 109 -3.80 13.33 -5.36
C MET A 109 -4.00 14.79 -4.99
N GLY A 110 -2.93 15.52 -4.66
CA GLY A 110 -3.00 16.89 -4.09
C GLY A 110 -3.71 16.95 -2.73
N ARG A 111 -3.95 15.80 -2.11
CA ARG A 111 -4.62 15.59 -0.81
C ARG A 111 -4.14 14.27 -0.23
N PHE A 112 -4.46 14.01 1.04
CA PHE A 112 -4.02 12.79 1.73
C PHE A 112 -5.12 12.21 2.61
N GLY A 113 -5.44 12.90 3.71
CA GLY A 113 -6.35 12.45 4.76
C GLY A 113 -7.84 12.62 4.49
#